data_AF-A0A2M6W7C2-F1
#
_entry.id   AF-A0A2M6W7C2-F1
#
_cell.length_a   1.000
_cell.length_b   1.000
_cell.length_c   1.000
_cell.angle_alpha   90.00
_cell.angle_beta   90.00
_cell.angle_gamma   90.00
#
_symmetry.space_group_name_H-M   'P 1'
#
loop_
_entity.id
_entity.type
_entity.pdbx_description
1 polymer ?
#
loop_
_entity_poly.entity_id
_entity_poly.type
_entity_poly.pdbx_seq_one_letter_code
_entity_poly.pdbx_strand_id
1 'polypeptide(L)'
;MIDTETRQKLLNEIRKFGNVYLSCLKIGVDKATYYRWKQKNKNFKDKADEAENMGRENICDVAEHALLQNIKDKNQRSIEFVLNHNSERYKQKQTSNVVILHKTEPKDMPGKHELCIEDILMRETEEYEKDLVRFKEQYKDVEIPLKADGSPIAEDELLHYEAYIEEWYKKKKIDEAKMPNNTTDSKPQTNKPPAIPQENKKV
;
A
#
# COMPACT_ATOMS: atom_id res chain seq x y z
N MET A 1 -5.93 19.88 32.77
CA MET A 1 -5.19 20.72 31.79
C MET A 1 -3.72 20.56 32.11
N ILE A 2 -2.86 20.15 31.17
CA ILE A 2 -1.42 20.11 31.47
C ILE A 2 -0.90 21.54 31.47
N ASP A 3 -0.28 21.91 32.58
CA ASP A 3 0.06 23.28 32.92
C ASP A 3 1.20 23.83 32.03
N THR A 4 1.12 25.13 31.73
CA THR A 4 2.12 25.84 30.94
C THR A 4 3.49 25.81 31.62
N GLU A 5 3.52 25.81 32.95
CA GLU A 5 4.75 25.69 33.74
C GLU A 5 5.47 24.35 33.48
N THR A 6 4.70 23.26 33.34
CA THR A 6 5.27 21.93 33.05
C THR A 6 5.99 21.90 31.70
N ARG A 7 5.41 22.56 30.69
CA ARG A 7 6.04 22.69 29.37
C ARG A 7 7.31 23.52 29.43
N GLN A 8 7.29 24.61 30.19
CA GLN A 8 8.47 25.47 30.38
C GLN A 8 9.61 24.73 31.09
N LYS A 9 9.30 24.00 32.17
CA LYS A 9 10.27 23.15 32.88
C LYS A 9 10.88 22.09 31.96
N LEU A 10 10.05 21.49 31.10
CA LEU A 10 10.51 20.49 30.12
C LEU A 10 11.48 21.07 29.10
N LEU A 11 11.15 22.24 28.54
CA LEU A 11 12.05 22.93 27.63
C LEU A 11 13.38 23.28 28.28
N ASN A 12 13.37 23.71 29.55
CA ASN A 12 14.60 24.02 30.28
C ASN A 12 15.49 22.79 30.52
N GLU A 13 14.90 21.64 30.88
CA GLU A 13 15.68 20.40 31.03
C GLU A 13 16.19 19.88 29.69
N ILE A 14 15.41 19.98 28.61
CA ILE A 14 15.87 19.67 27.25
C ILE A 14 17.02 20.60 26.85
N ARG A 15 16.97 21.89 27.17
CA ARG A 15 18.06 22.83 26.89
C ARG A 15 19.37 22.46 27.60
N LYS A 16 19.32 21.81 28.76
CA LYS A 16 20.53 21.36 29.48
C LYS A 16 21.15 20.10 28.87
N PHE A 17 20.33 19.11 28.53
CA PHE A 17 20.82 17.77 28.18
C PHE A 17 20.56 17.35 26.73
N GLY A 18 19.75 18.06 25.95
CA GLY A 18 19.36 17.69 24.57
C GLY A 18 18.58 16.37 24.44
N ASN A 19 18.42 15.60 25.53
CA ASN A 19 17.79 14.30 25.53
C ASN A 19 16.33 14.41 25.98
N VAL A 20 15.43 14.35 25.01
CA VAL A 20 13.97 14.41 25.23
C VAL A 20 13.49 13.34 26.21
N TYR A 21 13.97 12.10 26.10
CA TYR A 21 13.51 11.01 26.96
C TYR A 21 13.90 11.24 28.42
N LEU A 22 15.16 11.60 28.66
CA LEU A 22 15.65 11.87 30.01
C LEU A 22 14.93 13.05 30.67
N SER A 23 14.70 14.13 29.91
CA SER A 23 13.97 15.31 30.39
C SER A 23 12.50 15.01 30.66
N CYS A 24 11.87 14.19 29.82
CA CYS A 24 10.50 13.71 30.01
C CYS A 24 10.38 12.87 31.29
N LEU A 25 11.32 11.95 31.52
CA LEU A 25 11.36 11.11 32.72
C LEU A 25 11.53 11.94 34.00
N LYS A 26 12.41 12.94 33.99
CA LYS A 26 12.64 13.84 35.14
C LYS A 26 11.41 14.63 35.57
N ILE A 27 10.57 15.00 34.61
CA ILE A 27 9.40 15.86 34.86
C ILE A 27 8.12 15.03 35.02
N GLY A 28 8.18 13.73 34.72
CA GLY A 28 7.03 12.83 34.78
C GLY A 28 6.05 13.03 33.62
N VAL A 29 6.55 13.44 32.45
CA VAL A 29 5.76 13.57 31.22
C VAL A 29 6.11 12.43 30.28
N ASP A 30 5.10 11.79 29.70
CA ASP A 30 5.36 10.76 28.69
C ASP A 30 5.89 11.37 27.38
N LYS A 31 6.82 10.67 26.72
CA LYS A 31 7.46 11.11 25.47
C LYS A 31 6.44 11.33 24.35
N ALA A 32 5.37 10.53 24.27
CA ALA A 32 4.34 10.71 23.24
C ALA A 32 3.56 12.02 23.47
N THR A 33 3.38 12.42 24.72
CA THR A 33 2.74 13.70 25.07
C THR A 33 3.56 14.90 24.60
N TYR A 34 4.89 14.85 24.76
CA TYR A 34 5.79 15.85 24.21
C TYR A 34 5.66 16.00 22.69
N TYR A 35 5.72 14.89 21.94
CA TYR A 35 5.59 14.95 20.48
C TYR A 35 4.21 15.43 20.03
N ARG A 36 3.14 15.07 20.75
CA ARG A 36 1.80 15.62 20.50
C ARG A 36 1.76 17.14 20.67
N TRP A 37 2.47 17.71 21.65
CA TRP A 37 2.58 19.17 21.79
C TRP A 37 3.38 19.80 20.66
N LYS A 38 4.48 19.17 20.25
CA LYS A 38 5.32 19.59 19.12
C LYS A 38 4.54 19.61 17.80
N GLN A 39 3.62 18.67 17.60
CA GLN A 39 2.75 18.63 16.41
C GLN A 39 1.62 19.68 16.47
N LYS A 40 0.99 19.86 17.64
CA LYS A 40 -0.20 20.72 17.78
C LYS A 40 0.11 22.21 17.88
N ASN A 41 1.28 22.60 18.38
CA ASN A 41 1.61 24.00 18.64
C ASN A 41 2.94 24.37 17.99
N LYS A 42 2.87 25.21 16.94
CA LYS A 42 4.04 25.68 16.19
C LYS A 42 5.02 26.46 17.07
N ASN A 43 4.53 27.37 17.91
CA ASN A 43 5.40 28.13 18.82
C ASN A 43 6.13 27.24 19.83
N PHE A 44 5.49 26.15 20.27
CA PHE A 44 6.15 25.18 21.15
C PHE A 44 7.20 24.38 20.39
N LYS A 45 6.91 23.99 19.13
CA LYS A 45 7.86 23.30 18.27
C LYS A 45 9.15 24.10 18.08
N ASP A 46 9.05 25.37 17.74
CA ASP A 46 10.24 26.19 17.46
C ASP A 46 11.12 26.31 18.72
N LYS A 47 10.52 26.55 19.89
CA LYS A 47 11.23 26.57 21.18
C LYS A 47 11.83 25.22 21.56
N ALA A 48 11.14 24.14 21.22
CA ALA A 48 11.59 22.78 21.47
C ALA A 48 12.79 22.42 20.60
N ASP A 49 12.75 22.77 19.31
CA ASP A 49 13.87 22.57 18.37
C ASP A 49 15.09 23.40 18.80
N GLU A 50 14.88 24.65 19.22
CA GLU A 50 15.93 25.51 19.78
C GLU A 50 16.56 24.92 21.06
N ALA A 51 15.73 24.41 21.97
CA ALA A 51 16.20 23.75 23.19
C ALA A 51 16.94 22.44 22.90
N GLU A 52 16.49 21.63 21.94
CA GLU A 52 17.15 20.40 21.52
C GLU A 52 18.54 20.69 20.93
N ASN A 53 18.68 21.77 20.14
CA ASN A 53 19.97 22.19 19.57
C ASN A 53 20.96 22.67 20.64
N MET A 54 20.55 23.60 21.51
CA MET A 54 21.39 24.06 22.62
C MET A 54 21.79 22.91 23.56
N GLY A 55 20.86 22.00 23.84
CA GLY A 55 21.14 20.84 24.68
C GLY A 55 22.16 19.89 24.05
N ARG A 56 22.19 19.79 22.72
CA ARG A 56 23.20 19.01 21.99
C ARG A 56 24.59 19.65 22.10
N GLU A 57 24.67 20.96 21.93
CA GLU A 57 25.92 21.72 22.11
C GLU A 57 26.47 21.56 23.54
N ASN A 58 25.62 21.71 24.56
CA ASN A 58 26.00 21.51 25.95
C ASN A 58 26.54 20.09 26.22
N ILE A 59 25.95 19.06 25.61
CA ILE A 59 26.47 17.69 25.71
C ILE A 59 27.82 17.55 25.02
N CYS A 60 28.03 18.20 23.88
CA CYS A 60 29.33 18.21 23.21
C CYS A 60 30.41 18.78 24.13
N ASP A 61 30.16 19.91 24.79
CA ASP A 61 31.11 20.52 25.74
C ASP A 61 31.44 19.58 26.91
N VAL A 62 30.43 18.89 27.45
CA VAL A 62 30.63 17.88 28.52
C VAL A 62 31.43 16.69 28.01
N ALA A 63 31.18 16.24 26.77
CA ALA A 63 31.92 15.17 26.14
C ALA A 63 33.38 15.56 25.87
N GLU A 64 33.63 16.80 25.44
CA GLU A 64 34.98 17.36 25.28
C GLU A 64 35.70 17.42 26.62
N HIS A 65 35.04 17.85 27.69
CA HIS A 65 35.62 17.82 29.02
C HIS A 65 35.98 16.39 29.46
N ALA A 66 35.08 15.43 29.25
CA ALA A 66 35.34 14.03 29.57
C ALA A 66 36.50 13.45 28.73
N LEU A 67 36.61 13.86 27.46
CA LEU A 67 37.72 13.49 26.58
C LEU A 67 39.05 14.02 27.14
N LEU A 68 39.09 15.27 27.64
CA LEU A 68 40.28 15.83 28.29
C LEU A 68 40.67 15.05 29.55
N GLN A 69 39.71 14.62 30.37
CA GLN A 69 40.01 13.78 31.54
C GLN A 69 40.61 12.42 31.12
N ASN A 70 40.05 11.78 30.09
CA ASN A 70 40.60 10.53 29.58
C ASN A 70 42.03 10.68 29.04
N ILE A 71 42.36 11.84 28.43
CA ILE A 71 43.73 12.15 28.01
C ILE A 71 44.66 12.30 29.21
N LYS A 72 44.20 12.98 30.27
CA LYS A 72 44.94 13.11 31.53
C LYS A 72 45.21 11.75 32.17
N ASP A 73 44.26 10.84 32.09
CA ASP A 73 44.37 9.45 32.57
C ASP A 73 45.21 8.55 31.64
N LYS A 74 45.84 9.12 30.60
CA LYS A 74 46.69 8.44 29.62
C LYS A 74 45.94 7.35 28.83
N ASN A 75 44.64 7.53 28.60
CA ASN A 75 43.89 6.62 27.73
C ASN A 75 44.34 6.78 26.27
N GLN A 76 45.02 5.76 25.76
CA GLN A 76 45.59 5.74 24.41
C GLN A 76 44.56 6.09 23.33
N ARG A 77 43.34 5.55 23.42
CA ARG A 77 42.29 5.76 22.40
C ARG A 77 41.85 7.22 22.33
N SER A 78 41.78 7.90 23.47
CA SER A 78 41.40 9.31 23.55
C SER A 78 42.50 10.22 22.99
N ILE A 79 43.77 9.88 23.25
CA ILE A 79 44.93 10.60 22.71
C ILE A 79 44.98 10.47 21.18
N GLU A 80 44.83 9.25 20.66
CA GLU A 80 44.78 8.97 19.22
C GLU A 80 43.63 9.73 18.55
N PHE A 81 42.44 9.72 19.15
CA PHE A 81 41.29 10.44 18.63
C PHE A 81 41.57 11.94 18.48
N VAL A 82 42.11 12.59 19.52
CA VAL A 82 42.43 14.03 19.47
C VAL A 82 43.51 14.34 18.44
N LEU A 83 44.58 13.55 18.38
CA LEU A 83 45.66 13.76 17.42
C LEU A 83 45.16 13.62 15.98
N ASN A 84 44.31 12.64 15.70
CA ASN A 84 43.74 12.38 14.37
C ASN A 84 42.82 13.53 13.89
N HIS A 85 42.05 14.14 14.80
CA HIS A 85 41.09 15.20 14.43
C HIS A 85 41.68 16.61 14.45
N ASN A 86 42.68 16.88 15.32
CA ASN A 86 43.21 18.23 15.52
C ASN A 86 44.58 18.48 14.86
N SER A 87 45.29 17.43 14.40
CA SER A 87 46.60 17.56 13.77
C SER A 87 46.66 16.88 12.42
N GLU A 88 46.92 17.66 11.36
CA GLU A 88 47.04 17.14 9.99
C GLU A 88 48.16 16.09 9.85
N ARG A 89 49.19 16.10 10.72
CA ARG A 89 50.27 15.09 10.70
C ARG A 89 49.81 13.69 11.06
N TYR A 90 48.83 13.59 11.96
CA TYR A 90 48.30 12.33 12.49
C TYR A 90 46.94 11.97 11.88
N LYS A 91 46.38 12.88 11.06
CA LYS A 91 45.14 12.67 10.36
C LYS A 91 45.23 11.47 9.43
N GLN A 92 44.34 10.52 9.62
CA GLN A 92 44.29 9.33 8.79
C GLN A 92 43.92 9.72 7.36
N LYS A 93 44.85 9.52 6.42
CA LYS A 93 44.58 9.69 5.00
C LYS A 93 43.50 8.70 4.61
N GLN A 94 42.29 9.19 4.32
CA GLN A 94 41.25 8.37 3.77
C GLN A 94 41.63 8.05 2.32
N THR A 95 42.32 6.92 2.11
CA THR A 95 42.52 6.34 0.79
C THR A 95 41.21 5.68 0.37
N SER A 96 40.22 6.50 0.05
CA SER A 96 38.97 5.99 -0.48
C SER A 96 39.24 5.58 -1.93
N ASN A 97 39.59 4.31 -2.15
CA ASN A 97 39.37 3.67 -3.44
C ASN A 97 37.85 3.54 -3.60
N VAL A 98 37.20 4.67 -3.91
CA VAL A 98 35.77 4.69 -4.21
C VAL A 98 35.62 4.10 -5.60
N VAL A 99 35.38 2.80 -5.67
CA VAL A 99 34.87 2.19 -6.89
C VAL A 99 33.41 2.59 -6.98
N ILE A 100 33.12 3.67 -7.72
CA ILE A 100 31.75 4.07 -8.04
C ILE A 100 31.19 3.02 -9.00
N LEU A 101 30.55 1.99 -8.44
CA LEU A 101 29.78 1.03 -9.21
C LEU A 101 28.49 1.73 -9.64
N HIS A 102 28.49 2.29 -10.85
CA HIS A 102 27.25 2.67 -11.50
C HIS A 102 26.47 1.39 -11.78
N LYS A 103 25.53 1.04 -10.90
CA LYS A 103 24.49 0.06 -11.22
C LYS A 103 23.62 0.68 -12.30
N THR A 104 24.05 0.61 -13.55
CA THR A 104 23.10 0.61 -14.66
C THR A 104 22.22 -0.60 -14.42
N GLU A 105 20.96 -0.36 -14.06
CA GLU A 105 19.88 -1.33 -14.22
C GLU A 105 20.12 -2.04 -15.56
N PRO A 106 20.17 -3.39 -15.61
CA PRO A 106 20.27 -4.08 -16.90
C PRO A 106 19.12 -3.58 -17.78
N LYS A 107 19.43 -3.14 -19.00
CA LYS A 107 18.43 -2.66 -19.98
C LYS A 107 17.34 -3.68 -20.30
N ASP A 108 17.53 -4.92 -19.86
CA ASP A 108 16.62 -6.04 -20.04
C ASP A 108 15.83 -6.40 -18.76
N MET A 109 15.85 -5.58 -17.71
CA MET A 109 14.81 -5.70 -16.68
C MET A 109 13.51 -5.25 -17.34
N PRO A 110 12.50 -6.12 -17.52
CA PRO A 110 11.21 -5.68 -18.00
C PRO A 110 10.69 -4.74 -16.92
N GLY A 111 10.83 -3.43 -17.16
CA GLY A 111 10.24 -2.43 -16.31
C GLY A 111 8.79 -2.85 -16.13
N LYS A 112 8.33 -2.88 -14.88
CA LYS A 112 6.90 -2.66 -14.66
C LYS A 112 6.63 -1.27 -15.23
N HIS A 113 6.40 -1.20 -16.54
CA HIS A 113 5.74 -0.07 -17.14
C HIS A 113 4.42 -0.02 -16.37
N GLU A 114 4.35 0.92 -15.43
CA GLU A 114 3.07 1.39 -14.95
C GLU A 114 2.32 1.71 -16.23
N LEU A 115 1.33 0.88 -16.54
CA LEU A 115 0.50 1.04 -17.73
C LEU A 115 0.06 2.49 -17.71
N CYS A 116 0.30 3.20 -18.81
CA CYS A 116 -0.20 4.56 -18.89
C CYS A 116 -1.71 4.52 -18.70
N ILE A 117 -2.28 5.61 -18.20
CA ILE A 117 -3.74 5.74 -18.08
C ILE A 117 -4.40 5.36 -19.42
N GLU A 118 -3.78 5.74 -20.54
CA GLU A 118 -4.18 5.32 -21.89
C GLU A 118 -4.20 3.80 -22.08
N ASP A 119 -3.14 3.09 -21.68
CA ASP A 119 -3.07 1.62 -21.82
C ASP A 119 -4.12 0.90 -20.96
N ILE A 120 -4.49 1.47 -19.82
CA ILE A 120 -5.55 0.95 -18.94
C ILE A 120 -6.91 1.18 -19.57
N LEU A 121 -7.18 2.40 -20.04
CA LEU A 121 -8.44 2.76 -20.70
C LEU A 121 -8.67 1.93 -21.97
N MET A 122 -7.63 1.71 -22.77
CA MET A 122 -7.72 0.91 -24.00
C MET A 122 -8.09 -0.55 -23.69
N ARG A 123 -7.55 -1.14 -22.62
CA ARG A 123 -7.92 -2.50 -22.18
C ARG A 123 -9.36 -2.58 -21.74
N GLU A 124 -9.83 -1.61 -20.95
CA GLU A 124 -11.23 -1.55 -20.52
C GLU A 124 -12.18 -1.44 -21.73
N THR A 125 -11.81 -0.67 -22.75
CA THR A 125 -12.62 -0.57 -23.98
C THR A 125 -12.60 -1.85 -24.81
N GLU A 126 -11.46 -2.54 -24.94
CA GLU A 126 -11.35 -3.80 -25.68
C GLU A 126 -12.11 -4.95 -24.98
N GLU A 127 -12.09 -4.99 -23.66
CA GLU A 127 -12.89 -5.95 -22.88
C GLU A 127 -14.38 -5.68 -23.05
N TYR A 128 -14.80 -4.42 -22.96
CA TYR A 128 -16.19 -4.02 -23.22
C TYR A 128 -16.66 -4.42 -24.63
N GLU A 129 -15.84 -4.22 -25.66
CA GLU A 129 -16.17 -4.61 -27.03
C GLU A 129 -16.29 -6.13 -27.20
N LYS A 130 -15.40 -6.90 -26.59
CA LYS A 130 -15.46 -8.38 -26.62
C LYS A 130 -16.72 -8.90 -25.93
N ASP A 131 -17.04 -8.34 -24.77
CA ASP A 131 -18.25 -8.69 -24.04
C ASP A 131 -19.49 -8.31 -24.84
N LEU A 132 -19.51 -7.15 -25.49
CA LEU A 132 -20.61 -6.74 -26.37
C LEU A 132 -20.80 -7.69 -27.56
N VAL A 133 -19.71 -8.13 -28.22
CA VAL A 133 -19.78 -9.10 -29.33
C VAL A 133 -20.30 -10.45 -28.84
N ARG A 134 -19.78 -10.96 -27.72
CA ARG A 134 -20.25 -12.21 -27.10
C ARG A 134 -21.73 -12.12 -26.74
N PHE A 135 -22.16 -11.00 -26.20
CA PHE A 135 -23.55 -10.78 -25.81
C PHE A 135 -24.47 -10.70 -27.04
N LYS A 136 -24.05 -10.01 -28.10
CA LYS A 136 -24.78 -9.98 -29.38
C LYS A 136 -24.93 -11.36 -29.99
N GLU A 137 -23.89 -12.21 -29.95
CA GLU A 137 -23.98 -13.58 -30.42
C GLU A 137 -24.92 -14.44 -29.56
N GLN A 138 -24.87 -14.27 -28.24
CA GLN A 138 -25.69 -15.04 -27.30
C GLN A 138 -27.19 -14.75 -27.45
N TYR A 139 -27.56 -13.53 -27.83
CA TYR A 139 -28.96 -13.10 -27.95
C TYR A 139 -29.43 -12.88 -29.39
N LYS A 140 -28.63 -13.30 -30.39
CA LYS A 140 -28.92 -13.14 -31.83
C LYS A 140 -30.24 -13.80 -32.27
N ASP A 141 -30.58 -14.94 -31.65
CA ASP A 141 -31.71 -15.80 -32.01
C ASP A 141 -32.74 -15.95 -30.88
N VAL A 142 -32.68 -15.11 -29.84
CA VAL A 142 -33.48 -15.25 -28.60
C VAL A 142 -34.39 -14.02 -28.39
N GLU A 143 -35.62 -14.21 -27.91
CA GLU A 143 -36.58 -13.11 -27.66
C GLU A 143 -36.07 -12.18 -26.55
N ILE A 144 -35.73 -10.93 -26.89
CA ILE A 144 -35.24 -9.95 -25.92
C ILE A 144 -36.45 -9.22 -25.28
N PRO A 145 -36.50 -9.07 -23.93
CA PRO A 145 -37.59 -8.36 -23.27
C PRO A 145 -37.60 -6.87 -23.61
N LEU A 146 -38.80 -6.30 -23.70
CA LEU A 146 -38.99 -4.85 -23.86
C LEU A 146 -38.55 -4.12 -22.59
N LYS A 147 -38.08 -2.87 -22.74
CA LYS A 147 -37.80 -1.97 -21.61
C LYS A 147 -39.08 -1.75 -20.80
N ALA A 148 -38.93 -1.26 -19.56
CA ALA A 148 -40.06 -0.88 -18.71
C ALA A 148 -41.02 0.15 -19.38
N ASP A 149 -40.50 0.94 -20.32
CA ASP A 149 -41.24 1.95 -21.11
C ASP A 149 -41.88 1.38 -22.40
N GLY A 150 -41.82 0.06 -22.62
CA GLY A 150 -42.39 -0.60 -23.80
C GLY A 150 -41.61 -0.42 -25.10
N SER A 151 -40.46 0.26 -25.08
CA SER A 151 -39.56 0.39 -26.22
C SER A 151 -38.62 -0.84 -26.35
N PRO A 152 -38.28 -1.28 -27.58
CA PRO A 152 -37.27 -2.32 -27.79
C PRO A 152 -35.90 -1.92 -27.22
N ILE A 153 -35.15 -2.89 -26.68
CA ILE A 153 -33.76 -2.67 -26.28
C ILE A 153 -32.91 -2.61 -27.55
N ALA A 154 -32.23 -1.48 -27.75
CA ALA A 154 -31.34 -1.29 -28.89
C ALA A 154 -30.07 -2.13 -28.73
N GLU A 155 -29.50 -2.57 -29.86
CA GLU A 155 -28.42 -3.57 -29.91
C GLU A 155 -27.10 -3.08 -29.29
N ASP A 156 -26.91 -1.77 -29.21
CA ASP A 156 -25.81 -1.04 -28.59
C ASP A 156 -25.97 -0.87 -27.08
N GLU A 157 -27.21 -0.95 -26.57
CA GLU A 157 -27.51 -0.83 -25.13
C GLU A 157 -27.70 -2.19 -24.44
N LEU A 158 -27.60 -3.30 -25.18
CA LEU A 158 -27.91 -4.65 -24.67
C LEU A 158 -27.12 -5.02 -23.40
N LEU A 159 -25.83 -4.68 -23.36
CA LEU A 159 -24.94 -4.99 -22.23
C LEU A 159 -25.36 -4.23 -20.96
N HIS A 160 -25.84 -2.99 -21.09
CA HIS A 160 -26.32 -2.20 -19.97
C HIS A 160 -27.56 -2.81 -19.30
N TYR A 161 -28.36 -3.55 -20.07
CA TYR A 161 -29.59 -4.22 -19.60
C TYR A 161 -29.40 -5.73 -19.35
N GLU A 162 -28.16 -6.24 -19.29
CA GLU A 162 -27.88 -7.68 -19.07
C GLU A 162 -28.63 -8.25 -17.85
N ALA A 163 -28.48 -7.59 -16.69
CA ALA A 163 -29.13 -8.04 -15.46
C ALA A 163 -30.66 -8.08 -15.58
N TYR A 164 -31.26 -7.12 -16.30
CA TYR A 164 -32.71 -7.07 -16.54
C TYR A 164 -33.18 -8.21 -17.45
N ILE A 165 -32.41 -8.51 -18.50
CA ILE A 165 -32.69 -9.62 -19.42
C ILE A 165 -32.62 -10.95 -18.67
N GLU A 166 -31.60 -11.16 -17.84
CA GLU A 166 -31.47 -12.37 -17.03
C GLU A 166 -32.63 -12.57 -16.05
N GLU A 167 -33.04 -11.51 -15.36
CA GLU A 167 -34.16 -11.56 -14.42
C GLU A 167 -35.48 -11.89 -15.12
N TRP A 168 -35.68 -11.38 -16.33
CA TRP A 168 -36.84 -11.72 -17.16
C TRP A 168 -36.88 -13.20 -17.51
N TYR A 169 -35.75 -13.79 -17.95
CA TYR A 169 -35.65 -15.23 -18.23
C TYR A 169 -35.82 -16.09 -16.97
N LYS A 170 -35.29 -15.65 -15.83
CA LYS A 170 -35.47 -16.33 -14.53
C LYS A 170 -36.95 -16.34 -14.14
N LYS A 171 -37.66 -15.22 -14.31
CA LYS A 171 -39.11 -15.15 -14.06
C LYS A 171 -39.91 -16.03 -15.03
N LYS A 172 -39.60 -16.00 -16.33
CA LYS A 172 -40.25 -16.88 -17.34
C LYS A 172 -40.09 -18.36 -16.99
N LYS A 173 -38.89 -18.80 -16.59
CA LYS A 173 -38.65 -20.18 -16.11
C LYS A 173 -39.42 -20.53 -14.84
N ILE A 174 -39.59 -19.59 -13.91
CA ILE A 174 -40.37 -19.78 -12.68
C ILE A 174 -41.87 -19.89 -12.99
N ASP A 175 -42.35 -19.12 -13.96
CA ASP A 175 -43.74 -19.12 -14.40
C ASP A 175 -44.08 -20.39 -15.22
N GLU A 176 -43.16 -20.85 -16.06
CA GLU A 176 -43.25 -22.16 -16.74
C GLU A 176 -43.23 -23.33 -15.74
N ALA A 177 -42.47 -23.23 -14.65
CA ALA A 177 -42.41 -24.24 -13.59
C ALA A 177 -43.66 -24.26 -12.68
N LYS A 178 -44.55 -23.24 -12.76
CA LYS A 178 -45.80 -23.15 -11.98
C LYS A 178 -47.04 -23.62 -12.74
N MET A 179 -46.91 -24.08 -13.99
CA MET A 179 -48.02 -24.70 -14.75
C MET A 179 -48.28 -26.13 -14.24
N PRO A 180 -49.48 -26.45 -13.70
CA PRO A 180 -49.77 -27.79 -13.19
C PRO A 180 -49.93 -28.81 -14.33
N ASN A 181 -49.17 -29.90 -14.26
CA ASN A 181 -49.40 -31.11 -15.04
C ASN A 181 -50.81 -31.64 -14.82
N ASN A 182 -51.63 -31.70 -15.87
CA ASN A 182 -52.81 -32.56 -15.88
C ASN A 182 -52.61 -33.65 -16.95
N THR A 183 -52.53 -34.88 -16.48
CA THR A 183 -52.32 -36.11 -17.25
C THR A 183 -53.65 -36.61 -17.83
N THR A 184 -53.67 -37.03 -19.10
CA THR A 184 -54.41 -38.23 -19.53
C THR A 184 -53.89 -38.77 -20.88
N ASP A 185 -53.33 -39.99 -20.80
CA ASP A 185 -53.37 -41.14 -21.72
C ASP A 185 -53.42 -40.97 -23.25
N SER A 186 -52.40 -41.52 -23.93
CA SER A 186 -52.50 -42.76 -24.73
C SER A 186 -51.14 -43.15 -25.35
N LYS A 187 -50.56 -44.28 -24.89
CA LYS A 187 -49.43 -45.04 -25.48
C LYS A 187 -49.88 -45.75 -26.79
N PRO A 188 -49.05 -46.55 -27.53
CA PRO A 188 -47.59 -46.78 -27.53
C PRO A 188 -46.96 -46.84 -28.96
N GLN A 189 -45.63 -47.02 -29.11
CA GLN A 189 -44.96 -48.05 -29.97
C GLN A 189 -43.43 -47.79 -30.10
N THR A 190 -42.58 -48.66 -29.53
CA THR A 190 -41.72 -49.68 -30.20
C THR A 190 -40.64 -49.08 -31.13
N ASN A 191 -39.32 -49.28 -30.96
CA ASN A 191 -38.61 -50.55 -30.87
C ASN A 191 -37.20 -50.46 -30.24
N LYS A 192 -36.78 -51.63 -29.77
CA LYS A 192 -35.57 -52.15 -29.09
C LYS A 192 -34.14 -51.65 -29.49
N PRO A 193 -33.13 -51.98 -28.62
CA PRO A 193 -31.70 -51.58 -28.57
C PRO A 193 -30.78 -52.59 -29.33
N PRO A 194 -29.42 -52.62 -29.28
CA PRO A 194 -28.48 -52.77 -28.11
C PRO A 194 -27.24 -51.81 -28.19
N ALA A 195 -26.49 -51.42 -27.15
CA ALA A 195 -25.70 -52.11 -26.12
C ALA A 195 -24.30 -52.65 -26.56
N ILE A 196 -23.25 -52.04 -25.97
CA ILE A 196 -21.89 -52.52 -25.58
C ILE A 196 -20.85 -52.76 -26.72
N PRO A 197 -19.49 -52.75 -26.55
CA PRO A 197 -18.61 -52.40 -25.40
C PRO A 197 -17.51 -51.36 -25.66
N GLN A 198 -16.93 -50.85 -24.56
CA GLN A 198 -15.53 -50.43 -24.52
C GLN A 198 -14.62 -51.66 -24.40
N GLU A 199 -13.46 -51.67 -25.08
CA GLU A 199 -12.25 -52.34 -24.58
C GLU A 199 -10.95 -51.83 -25.26
N ASN A 200 -10.06 -51.32 -24.40
CA ASN A 200 -8.61 -51.55 -24.33
C ASN A 200 -7.69 -51.25 -25.53
N LYS A 201 -6.70 -50.35 -25.31
CA LYS A 201 -5.34 -50.72 -24.85
C LYS A 201 -4.42 -49.50 -24.76
N LYS A 202 -3.94 -49.22 -23.54
CA LYS A 202 -2.62 -48.62 -23.27
C LYS A 202 -1.61 -49.75 -23.20
N VAL A 203 -0.55 -49.70 -24.00
CA VAL A 203 0.88 -49.78 -23.59
C VAL A 203 1.65 -49.04 -24.68
#